data_AF-A0A1E4HWT2-F1
#
_entry.id   AF-A0A1E4HWT2-F1
#
_cell.length_a   1.000
_cell.length_b   1.000
_cell.length_c   1.000
_cell.angle_alpha   90.00
_cell.angle_beta   90.00
_cell.angle_gamma   90.00
#
_symmetry.space_group_name_H-M   'P 1'
#
loop_
_entity.id
_entity.type
_entity.pdbx_description
1 polymer ?
#
loop_
_entity_poly.entity_id
_entity_poly.type
_entity_poly.pdbx_seq_one_letter_code
_entity_poly.pdbx_strand_id
1 'polypeptide(L)'
;MQTISVRILGLVFAFTLVLGTGMRSAAFQGPAAPKGADDQADKAAAQSPVEVYEWSIWVGNPAQTTINSARLYRNGMPSVVGTSRPKADEKESAGKFPIAPISVVQIFGEPCKDIDVDVRAKKGMILSHWPASKEHTGRLQWFGSNLTATPPAEIPQSYLPESHWLTKLRENKSALYLQYQTHYERFLAYDAELAVPIPLKIRGGPDEYTIQNLTNRRLLDVAVIAPAEQGYRVGWLDELPSANSEEKEKEKEAEEKKKVEEARKIPDPKKKAAEQEKKADELFKDAEAKPKEKAEKKEEAIPPLPAEGDATVRARVDQLLNQPITVTVQQAPRRELINLVTQQARLRYEVDDRTLAKEQIDLNGAASLKGAGIAARDALADLLGGAGLSYRVTEEGKLYITTAARLAEDVGKKGAAIEGPPVKLTMTPARKPSEPTYREQTRDALTRRLTGHGMRRDVVEAMLDQYGQSLFEPGELIVLAHFTREALDEALLLDVFPAPKKFVRSGLLVVHGVDPRLQDRARSLVKELGDRSHKVRESAEARLLELGPVSVPALEDALTNKDIEIVFRAERLLLRLHRSVP
;
A
#
# COMPACT_ATOMS: atom_id res chain seq x y z
N MET A 1 -18.27 -72.16 -36.20
CA MET A 1 -18.67 -71.19 -37.24
C MET A 1 -17.69 -70.03 -37.21
N GLN A 2 -16.95 -69.87 -38.32
CA GLN A 2 -16.14 -68.73 -38.83
C GLN A 2 -15.84 -67.58 -37.85
N THR A 3 -14.61 -67.31 -37.36
CA THR A 3 -13.42 -66.68 -38.02
C THR A 3 -13.70 -65.47 -38.93
N ILE A 4 -13.11 -64.29 -38.61
CA ILE A 4 -12.11 -63.51 -39.42
C ILE A 4 -12.02 -62.01 -38.99
N SER A 5 -10.82 -61.64 -38.53
CA SER A 5 -9.92 -60.49 -38.81
C SER A 5 -10.38 -59.01 -38.98
N VAL A 6 -9.84 -58.16 -38.09
CA VAL A 6 -8.84 -57.07 -38.29
C VAL A 6 -8.72 -56.39 -39.67
N ARG A 7 -8.74 -55.03 -39.71
CA ARG A 7 -7.71 -54.20 -40.38
C ARG A 7 -7.72 -52.70 -40.03
N ILE A 8 -6.50 -52.17 -39.95
CA ILE A 8 -5.98 -50.82 -39.68
C ILE A 8 -5.69 -50.11 -41.03
N LEU A 9 -5.88 -48.78 -41.10
CA LEU A 9 -5.12 -47.74 -41.86
C LEU A 9 -5.94 -46.42 -41.78
N GLY A 10 -5.47 -45.21 -41.49
CA GLY A 10 -4.15 -44.58 -41.68
C GLY A 10 -4.15 -43.71 -42.93
N LEU A 11 -4.39 -42.39 -42.83
CA LEU A 11 -4.07 -41.36 -43.86
C LEU A 11 -4.21 -39.95 -43.24
N VAL A 12 -3.14 -39.28 -42.81
CA VAL A 12 -2.27 -38.32 -43.54
C VAL A 12 -3.06 -37.19 -44.23
N PHE A 13 -3.10 -36.00 -43.60
CA PHE A 13 -3.41 -34.73 -44.28
C PHE A 13 -2.10 -34.03 -44.65
N ALA A 14 -1.88 -33.90 -45.96
CA ALA A 14 -0.77 -33.19 -46.55
C ALA A 14 -1.15 -31.71 -46.78
N PHE A 15 -0.21 -30.84 -46.40
CA PHE A 15 -0.10 -29.45 -46.81
C PHE A 15 -0.05 -29.33 -48.35
N THR A 16 -0.79 -28.39 -48.94
CA THR A 16 -0.37 -27.81 -50.23
C THR A 16 -0.81 -26.36 -50.34
N LEU A 17 0.23 -25.52 -50.39
CA LEU A 17 0.26 -24.11 -50.72
C LEU A 17 0.04 -23.94 -52.23
N VAL A 18 -0.85 -23.04 -52.66
CA VAL A 18 -0.86 -22.53 -54.04
C VAL A 18 -0.79 -21.01 -54.02
N LEU A 19 0.39 -20.53 -54.38
CA LEU A 19 0.69 -19.19 -54.85
C LEU A 19 0.07 -18.99 -56.24
N GLY A 20 -0.65 -17.88 -56.44
CA GLY A 20 -1.14 -17.41 -57.73
C GLY A 20 -0.98 -15.90 -57.82
N THR A 21 -0.01 -15.49 -58.63
CA THR A 21 0.48 -14.14 -58.90
C THR A 21 -0.47 -13.30 -59.77
N GLY A 22 -0.51 -11.99 -59.53
CA GLY A 22 -1.14 -11.00 -60.39
C GLY A 22 -0.58 -9.60 -60.15
N MET A 23 0.48 -9.24 -60.87
CA MET A 23 1.09 -7.91 -60.93
C MET A 23 0.22 -6.89 -61.68
N ARG A 24 0.23 -5.63 -61.20
CA ARG A 24 0.36 -4.36 -61.97
C ARG A 24 0.39 -3.19 -60.97
N SER A 25 1.57 -2.73 -60.57
CA SER A 25 2.42 -1.68 -61.19
C SER A 25 2.07 -0.26 -60.73
N ALA A 26 3.08 0.36 -60.11
CA ALA A 26 3.12 1.65 -59.45
C ALA A 26 2.84 2.87 -60.36
N ALA A 27 2.30 3.91 -59.73
CA ALA A 27 2.59 5.29 -60.11
C ALA A 27 2.91 6.09 -58.84
N PHE A 28 4.16 6.58 -58.81
CA PHE A 28 4.74 7.45 -57.81
C PHE A 28 4.47 8.90 -58.27
N GLN A 29 3.79 9.71 -57.45
CA GLN A 29 3.74 11.17 -57.61
C GLN A 29 3.84 11.82 -56.22
N GLY A 30 4.70 12.83 -56.14
CA GLY A 30 5.38 13.33 -54.95
C GLY A 30 4.56 14.16 -53.93
N PRO A 31 5.26 14.85 -53.00
CA PRO A 31 4.73 15.26 -51.70
C PRO A 31 4.15 16.68 -51.70
N ALA A 32 2.95 16.83 -51.14
CA ALA A 32 2.34 18.09 -50.67
C ALA A 32 1.06 17.69 -49.90
N ALA A 33 0.62 18.25 -48.78
CA ALA A 33 1.03 19.30 -47.85
C ALA A 33 0.32 18.98 -46.51
N PRO A 34 0.73 19.55 -45.37
CA PRO A 34 0.18 19.17 -44.07
C PRO A 34 -1.23 19.76 -43.90
N LYS A 35 -2.24 18.89 -43.83
CA LYS A 35 -3.48 19.21 -43.10
C LYS A 35 -3.16 18.93 -41.64
N GLY A 36 -2.97 19.90 -40.75
CA GLY A 36 -3.69 21.16 -40.64
C GLY A 36 -4.84 20.96 -39.67
N ALA A 37 -4.48 20.90 -38.38
CA ALA A 37 -5.25 21.36 -37.23
C ALA A 37 -6.79 21.31 -37.33
N ASP A 38 -7.37 20.11 -37.24
CA ASP A 38 -8.76 19.92 -36.76
C ASP A 38 -8.96 18.61 -35.97
N ASP A 39 -7.98 17.70 -35.94
CA ASP A 39 -8.05 16.42 -35.19
C ASP A 39 -7.61 16.50 -33.71
N GLN A 40 -7.41 17.71 -33.17
CA GLN A 40 -6.96 17.91 -31.78
C GLN A 40 -8.01 18.47 -30.82
N ALA A 41 -9.25 18.72 -31.29
CA ALA A 41 -10.34 19.22 -30.45
C ALA A 41 -11.29 18.12 -29.90
N ASP A 42 -11.28 16.89 -30.45
CA ASP A 42 -12.25 15.83 -30.11
C ASP A 42 -11.69 14.67 -29.26
N LYS A 43 -10.53 14.82 -28.64
CA LYS A 43 -9.98 13.86 -27.64
C LYS A 43 -10.11 14.33 -26.20
N ALA A 44 -11.22 14.98 -25.86
CA ALA A 44 -11.76 14.79 -24.52
C ALA A 44 -12.24 13.33 -24.48
N ALA A 45 -11.49 12.43 -23.83
CA ALA A 45 -11.84 11.02 -23.77
C ALA A 45 -13.31 10.88 -23.37
N ALA A 46 -14.16 10.42 -24.32
CA ALA A 46 -15.59 10.30 -24.09
C ALA A 46 -15.79 9.41 -22.86
N GLN A 47 -16.27 10.02 -21.77
CA GLN A 47 -16.53 9.28 -20.55
C GLN A 47 -17.61 8.24 -20.84
N SER A 48 -17.42 7.03 -20.32
CA SER A 48 -18.44 5.98 -20.39
C SER A 48 -19.69 6.44 -19.62
N PRO A 49 -20.92 6.14 -20.09
CA PRO A 49 -22.16 6.57 -19.43
C PRO A 49 -22.42 5.86 -18.07
N VAL A 50 -21.48 5.04 -17.62
CA VAL A 50 -21.62 4.21 -16.42
C VAL A 50 -21.06 4.87 -15.17
N GLU A 51 -21.58 4.41 -14.04
CA GLU A 51 -21.10 4.73 -12.71
C GLU A 51 -20.53 3.47 -12.05
N VAL A 52 -19.32 3.56 -11.52
CA VAL A 52 -18.62 2.45 -10.87
C VAL A 52 -18.51 2.72 -9.38
N TYR A 53 -18.92 1.74 -8.58
CA TYR A 53 -18.83 1.79 -7.12
C TYR A 53 -18.08 0.57 -6.62
N GLU A 54 -17.02 0.83 -5.85
CA GLU A 54 -16.29 -0.19 -5.13
C GLU A 54 -16.41 0.05 -3.63
N TRP A 55 -16.72 -1.02 -2.90
CA TRP A 55 -16.52 -1.08 -1.46
C TRP A 55 -15.59 -2.24 -1.11
N SER A 56 -14.73 -2.02 -0.12
CA SER A 56 -13.78 -3.00 0.36
C SER A 56 -13.81 -3.07 1.88
N ILE A 57 -13.83 -4.28 2.41
CA ILE A 57 -13.60 -4.56 3.83
C ILE A 57 -12.20 -5.12 3.96
N TRP A 58 -11.34 -4.36 4.62
CA TRP A 58 -9.98 -4.75 4.96
C TRP A 58 -9.89 -5.02 6.45
N VAL A 59 -9.10 -6.02 6.86
CA VAL A 59 -9.00 -6.44 8.25
C VAL A 59 -7.54 -6.52 8.67
N GLY A 60 -7.21 -5.97 9.83
CA GLY A 60 -5.86 -5.94 10.34
C GLY A 60 -5.78 -6.14 11.85
N ASN A 61 -4.63 -6.63 12.31
CA ASN A 61 -4.28 -6.71 13.72
C ASN A 61 -2.86 -6.14 13.90
N PRO A 62 -2.59 -5.23 14.85
CA PRO A 62 -1.28 -4.59 15.00
C PRO A 62 -0.10 -5.54 15.24
N ALA A 63 -0.35 -6.78 15.65
CA ALA A 63 0.69 -7.81 15.74
C ALA A 63 1.11 -8.35 14.35
N GLN A 64 0.48 -7.90 13.28
CA GLN A 64 0.74 -8.29 11.90
C GLN A 64 1.42 -7.16 11.11
N THR A 65 2.21 -7.56 10.12
CA THR A 65 2.87 -6.65 9.18
C THR A 65 2.06 -6.43 7.89
N THR A 66 0.97 -7.18 7.71
CA THR A 66 0.11 -7.13 6.53
C THR A 66 -1.35 -6.96 6.92
N ILE A 67 -2.10 -6.25 6.08
CA ILE A 67 -3.56 -6.18 6.10
C ILE A 67 -4.09 -7.36 5.30
N ASN A 68 -5.24 -7.91 5.71
CA ASN A 68 -5.92 -9.05 5.08
C ASN A 68 -5.12 -10.36 5.05
N SER A 69 -4.20 -10.56 5.99
CA SER A 69 -3.31 -11.74 6.01
C SER A 69 -4.01 -13.04 5.64
N ALA A 70 -3.49 -13.74 4.63
CA ALA A 70 -4.09 -14.96 4.10
C ALA A 70 -4.22 -16.07 5.17
N ARG A 71 -3.32 -16.08 6.16
CA ARG A 71 -3.24 -17.13 7.19
C ARG A 71 -4.28 -16.97 8.31
N LEU A 72 -4.65 -15.74 8.66
CA LEU A 72 -5.49 -15.49 9.84
C LEU A 72 -6.98 -15.38 9.51
N TYR A 73 -7.33 -14.75 8.39
CA TYR A 73 -8.72 -14.43 8.09
C TYR A 73 -9.38 -15.49 7.21
N ARG A 74 -10.70 -15.66 7.43
CA ARG A 74 -11.53 -16.60 6.69
C ARG A 74 -11.69 -16.16 5.23
N ASN A 75 -12.02 -17.11 4.37
CA ASN A 75 -12.34 -16.84 2.97
C ASN A 75 -13.73 -16.18 2.84
N GLY A 76 -13.78 -15.00 2.21
CA GLY A 76 -15.03 -14.33 1.85
C GLY A 76 -15.61 -14.76 0.50
N MET A 77 -14.84 -15.53 -0.28
CA MET A 77 -15.21 -15.99 -1.62
C MET A 77 -15.96 -17.33 -1.60
N PRO A 78 -16.73 -17.62 -2.66
CA PRO A 78 -17.40 -18.92 -2.82
C PRO A 78 -16.41 -20.07 -2.80
N SER A 79 -16.83 -21.23 -2.29
CA SER A 79 -15.99 -22.44 -2.19
C SER A 79 -15.48 -22.97 -3.54
N VAL A 80 -16.15 -22.60 -4.64
CA VAL A 80 -15.74 -22.92 -6.01
C VAL A 80 -14.56 -22.08 -6.50
N VAL A 81 -14.21 -21.00 -5.79
CA VAL A 81 -13.07 -20.13 -6.13
C VAL A 81 -11.83 -20.64 -5.41
N GLY A 82 -10.75 -20.87 -6.18
CA GLY A 82 -9.44 -21.18 -5.61
C GLY A 82 -8.90 -20.00 -4.81
N THR A 83 -8.43 -20.26 -3.59
CA THR A 83 -7.80 -19.27 -2.71
C THR A 83 -6.67 -19.92 -1.92
N SER A 84 -5.68 -19.12 -1.53
CA SER A 84 -4.61 -19.53 -0.62
C SER A 84 -5.01 -19.44 0.86
N ARG A 85 -6.18 -18.88 1.16
CA ARG A 85 -6.70 -18.84 2.54
C ARG A 85 -7.02 -20.26 3.05
N PRO A 86 -6.77 -20.56 4.34
CA PRO A 86 -7.10 -21.86 4.91
C PRO A 86 -8.59 -22.17 4.78
N LYS A 87 -8.92 -23.36 4.28
CA LYS A 87 -10.26 -23.94 4.43
C LYS A 87 -10.42 -24.26 5.91
N ALA A 88 -11.23 -23.48 6.62
CA ALA A 88 -11.53 -23.72 8.02
C ALA A 88 -12.93 -24.30 8.12
N ASP A 89 -13.05 -25.50 8.68
CA ASP A 89 -14.34 -26.07 9.04
C ASP A 89 -14.99 -25.22 10.15
N GLU A 90 -16.29 -25.41 10.41
CA GLU A 90 -17.05 -24.59 11.37
C GLU A 90 -16.41 -24.56 12.77
N LYS A 91 -15.80 -25.66 13.21
CA LYS A 91 -15.10 -25.76 14.51
C LYS A 91 -13.81 -24.95 14.55
N GLU A 92 -13.03 -24.93 13.47
CA GLU A 92 -11.79 -24.13 13.37
C GLU A 92 -12.09 -22.65 13.14
N SER A 93 -13.25 -22.37 12.57
CA SER A 93 -13.74 -21.02 12.34
C SER A 93 -14.13 -20.33 13.64
N ALA A 94 -14.66 -21.04 14.64
CA ALA A 94 -15.21 -20.47 15.88
C ALA A 94 -14.25 -19.54 16.67
N GLY A 95 -12.92 -19.72 16.54
CA GLY A 95 -11.91 -18.85 17.17
C GLY A 95 -11.33 -17.75 16.27
N LYS A 96 -11.71 -17.70 14.99
CA LYS A 96 -11.22 -16.68 14.04
C LYS A 96 -12.12 -15.45 14.05
N PHE A 97 -11.51 -14.29 13.86
CA PHE A 97 -12.22 -13.02 13.66
C PHE A 97 -13.33 -13.18 12.60
N PRO A 98 -14.57 -12.74 12.88
CA PRO A 98 -15.75 -13.12 12.10
C PRO A 98 -15.85 -12.41 10.73
N ILE A 99 -15.09 -11.33 10.52
CA ILE A 99 -15.13 -10.56 9.28
C ILE A 99 -14.11 -11.11 8.29
N ALA A 100 -14.62 -11.58 7.14
CA ALA A 100 -13.79 -11.99 6.02
C ALA A 100 -13.47 -10.79 5.11
N PRO A 101 -12.19 -10.54 4.79
CA PRO A 101 -11.80 -9.52 3.82
C PRO A 101 -12.39 -9.80 2.43
N ILE A 102 -12.90 -8.76 1.78
CA ILE A 102 -13.35 -8.80 0.39
C ILE A 102 -13.45 -7.37 -0.15
N SER A 103 -13.30 -7.23 -1.46
CA SER A 103 -13.66 -6.03 -2.21
C SER A 103 -14.67 -6.38 -3.28
N VAL A 104 -15.65 -5.51 -3.50
CA VAL A 104 -16.73 -5.71 -4.46
C VAL A 104 -16.89 -4.47 -5.32
N VAL A 105 -16.99 -4.66 -6.63
CA VAL A 105 -17.24 -3.62 -7.64
C VAL A 105 -18.60 -3.87 -8.27
N GLN A 106 -19.45 -2.85 -8.32
CA GLN A 106 -20.72 -2.87 -9.06
C GLN A 106 -20.78 -1.70 -10.03
N ILE A 107 -21.37 -1.93 -11.20
CA ILE A 107 -21.45 -0.95 -12.28
C ILE A 107 -22.92 -0.67 -12.59
N PHE A 108 -23.27 0.61 -12.72
CA PHE A 108 -24.63 1.11 -12.90
C PHE A 108 -24.66 2.09 -14.08
N GLY A 109 -25.86 2.48 -14.51
CA GLY A 109 -26.06 3.47 -15.58
C GLY A 109 -26.57 2.84 -16.86
N GLU A 110 -26.11 3.33 -18.00
CA GLU A 110 -26.57 2.86 -19.31
C GLU A 110 -25.70 1.70 -19.82
N PRO A 111 -26.31 0.70 -20.50
CA PRO A 111 -25.57 -0.36 -21.18
C PRO A 111 -24.52 0.19 -22.15
N CYS A 112 -23.32 -0.38 -22.12
CA CYS A 112 -22.23 -0.01 -23.01
C CYS A 112 -21.33 -1.21 -23.31
N LYS A 113 -20.45 -1.07 -24.29
CA LYS A 113 -19.53 -2.13 -24.75
C LYS A 113 -18.09 -1.74 -24.47
N ASP A 114 -17.20 -2.73 -24.58
CA ASP A 114 -15.76 -2.55 -24.54
C ASP A 114 -15.25 -1.85 -23.27
N ILE A 115 -15.76 -2.32 -22.12
CA ILE A 115 -15.30 -1.87 -20.80
C ILE A 115 -14.17 -2.77 -20.32
N ASP A 116 -13.07 -2.13 -19.97
CA ASP A 116 -11.91 -2.75 -19.35
C ASP A 116 -11.89 -2.44 -17.86
N VAL A 117 -11.84 -3.47 -17.02
CA VAL A 117 -11.57 -3.33 -15.59
C VAL A 117 -10.23 -3.95 -15.26
N ASP A 118 -9.34 -3.17 -14.64
CA ASP A 118 -8.00 -3.57 -14.20
C ASP A 118 -7.85 -3.42 -12.69
N VAL A 119 -7.48 -4.49 -11.99
CA VAL A 119 -7.13 -4.44 -10.57
C VAL A 119 -5.66 -4.77 -10.42
N ARG A 120 -4.89 -3.95 -9.70
CA ARG A 120 -3.45 -4.15 -9.49
C ARG A 120 -3.07 -3.95 -8.02
N ALA A 121 -2.57 -5.00 -7.39
CA ALA A 121 -1.92 -4.92 -6.09
C ALA A 121 -0.53 -4.29 -6.26
N LYS A 122 -0.34 -3.06 -5.78
CA LYS A 122 0.97 -2.39 -5.78
C LYS A 122 1.81 -2.83 -4.60
N LYS A 123 1.18 -3.12 -3.46
CA LYS A 123 1.82 -3.62 -2.23
C LYS A 123 1.07 -4.84 -1.73
N GLY A 124 1.57 -6.03 -2.05
CA GLY A 124 0.96 -7.30 -1.64
C GLY A 124 0.57 -8.17 -2.84
N MET A 125 -0.46 -8.98 -2.67
CA MET A 125 -0.88 -9.95 -3.68
C MET A 125 -2.40 -10.17 -3.68
N ILE A 126 -2.91 -10.53 -4.85
CA ILE A 126 -4.31 -10.93 -5.03
C ILE A 126 -4.41 -12.43 -4.73
N LEU A 127 -5.38 -12.81 -3.89
CA LEU A 127 -5.55 -14.16 -3.38
C LEU A 127 -6.64 -14.93 -4.14
N SER A 128 -7.70 -14.23 -4.54
CA SER A 128 -8.84 -14.82 -5.25
C SER A 128 -9.72 -13.72 -5.86
N HIS A 129 -10.54 -14.09 -6.85
CA HIS A 129 -11.43 -13.15 -7.54
C HIS A 129 -12.65 -13.85 -8.16
N TRP A 130 -13.67 -13.06 -8.47
CA TRP A 130 -14.93 -13.48 -9.05
C TRP A 130 -15.51 -12.37 -9.95
N PRO A 131 -16.18 -12.70 -11.07
CA PRO A 131 -16.06 -13.98 -11.76
C PRO A 131 -14.62 -14.17 -12.29
N ALA A 132 -14.33 -15.32 -12.90
CA ALA A 132 -13.01 -15.59 -13.44
C ALA A 132 -12.53 -14.47 -14.39
N SER A 133 -11.28 -14.03 -14.19
CA SER A 133 -10.61 -12.96 -14.92
C SER A 133 -9.36 -13.51 -15.62
N LYS A 134 -8.68 -12.65 -16.40
CA LYS A 134 -7.32 -12.95 -16.84
C LYS A 134 -6.33 -12.53 -15.74
N GLU A 135 -5.62 -13.51 -15.20
CA GLU A 135 -4.66 -13.31 -14.11
C GLU A 135 -3.24 -13.05 -14.62
N HIS A 136 -2.58 -12.07 -14.01
CA HIS A 136 -1.14 -11.82 -14.11
C HIS A 136 -0.57 -11.60 -12.70
N THR A 137 0.75 -11.58 -12.55
CA THR A 137 1.40 -11.37 -11.24
C THR A 137 0.91 -10.08 -10.57
N GLY A 138 0.09 -10.22 -9.52
CA GLY A 138 -0.49 -9.11 -8.76
C GLY A 138 -1.56 -8.30 -9.52
N ARG A 139 -2.14 -8.84 -10.60
CA ARG A 139 -3.07 -8.09 -11.47
C ARG A 139 -4.23 -8.97 -11.99
N LEU A 140 -5.43 -8.40 -12.06
CA LEU A 140 -6.63 -9.01 -12.64
C LEU A 140 -7.18 -8.15 -13.76
N GLN A 141 -7.65 -8.77 -14.82
CA GLN A 141 -8.18 -8.07 -15.99
C GLN A 141 -9.50 -8.68 -16.48
N TRP A 142 -10.51 -7.81 -16.63
CA TRP A 142 -11.76 -8.10 -17.34
C TRP A 142 -11.88 -7.16 -18.54
N PHE A 143 -11.04 -7.38 -19.55
CA PHE A 143 -10.95 -6.50 -20.71
C PHE A 143 -11.93 -6.89 -21.81
N GLY A 144 -12.50 -5.90 -22.52
CA GLY A 144 -13.52 -6.09 -23.55
C GLY A 144 -14.85 -6.60 -22.98
N SER A 145 -15.17 -6.22 -21.74
CA SER A 145 -16.43 -6.60 -21.11
C SER A 145 -17.60 -5.78 -21.67
N ASN A 146 -18.75 -6.41 -21.84
CA ASN A 146 -19.99 -5.73 -22.24
C ASN A 146 -20.90 -5.57 -21.02
N LEU A 147 -21.51 -4.40 -20.88
CA LEU A 147 -22.46 -4.11 -19.82
C LEU A 147 -23.88 -4.08 -20.40
N THR A 148 -24.76 -4.94 -19.88
CA THR A 148 -26.14 -5.07 -20.36
C THR A 148 -27.16 -4.86 -19.22
N ALA A 149 -28.34 -4.35 -19.55
CA ALA A 149 -29.43 -4.19 -18.58
C ALA A 149 -30.16 -5.51 -18.29
N THR A 150 -30.20 -6.42 -19.27
CA THR A 150 -30.80 -7.75 -19.18
C THR A 150 -29.72 -8.83 -19.24
N PRO A 151 -29.96 -10.01 -18.65
CA PRO A 151 -29.00 -11.11 -18.74
C PRO A 151 -28.78 -11.51 -20.21
N PRO A 152 -27.53 -11.73 -20.65
CA PRO A 152 -27.24 -12.23 -21.99
C PRO A 152 -27.89 -13.61 -22.22
N ALA A 153 -28.58 -13.80 -23.36
CA ALA A 153 -29.44 -14.97 -23.59
C ALA A 153 -28.68 -16.30 -23.77
N GLU A 154 -27.47 -16.25 -24.34
CA GLU A 154 -26.70 -17.45 -24.76
C GLU A 154 -25.52 -17.76 -23.84
N ILE A 155 -25.32 -16.96 -22.79
CA ILE A 155 -24.16 -17.06 -21.92
C ILE A 155 -24.66 -17.47 -20.54
N PRO A 156 -24.12 -18.53 -19.92
CA PRO A 156 -24.54 -18.92 -18.59
C PRO A 156 -24.08 -17.89 -17.54
N GLN A 157 -24.90 -17.71 -16.51
CA GLN A 157 -24.48 -16.99 -15.31
C GLN A 157 -23.39 -17.81 -14.61
N SER A 158 -22.36 -17.15 -14.08
CA SER A 158 -21.34 -17.86 -13.30
C SER A 158 -21.99 -18.62 -12.14
N TYR A 159 -21.57 -19.86 -11.87
CA TYR A 159 -22.19 -20.67 -10.80
C TYR A 159 -21.83 -20.15 -9.41
N LEU A 160 -22.83 -19.77 -8.62
CA LEU A 160 -22.67 -19.33 -7.24
C LEU A 160 -23.59 -20.19 -6.36
N PRO A 161 -23.10 -20.80 -5.26
CA PRO A 161 -23.96 -21.55 -4.34
C PRO A 161 -25.08 -20.65 -3.78
N GLU A 162 -26.31 -21.14 -3.76
CA GLU A 162 -27.49 -20.37 -3.33
C GLU A 162 -27.36 -19.85 -1.89
N SER A 163 -26.69 -20.61 -1.02
CA SER A 163 -26.42 -20.24 0.37
C SER A 163 -25.34 -19.17 0.52
N HIS A 164 -24.59 -18.83 -0.54
CA HIS A 164 -23.54 -17.84 -0.47
C HIS A 164 -24.10 -16.42 -0.44
N TRP A 165 -23.58 -15.57 0.45
CA TRP A 165 -24.11 -14.23 0.66
C TRP A 165 -24.01 -13.31 -0.58
N LEU A 166 -23.02 -13.54 -1.45
CA LEU A 166 -22.88 -12.82 -2.73
C LEU A 166 -24.13 -12.94 -3.63
N THR A 167 -25.00 -13.93 -3.41
CA THR A 167 -26.28 -14.04 -4.14
C THR A 167 -27.14 -12.79 -3.93
N LYS A 168 -27.07 -12.14 -2.76
CA LYS A 168 -27.76 -10.87 -2.48
C LYS A 168 -27.31 -9.74 -3.42
N LEU A 169 -26.05 -9.74 -3.87
CA LEU A 169 -25.57 -8.72 -4.82
C LEU A 169 -26.21 -8.88 -6.20
N ARG A 170 -26.63 -10.10 -6.57
CA ARG A 170 -27.36 -10.37 -7.82
C ARG A 170 -28.78 -9.82 -7.78
N GLU A 171 -29.35 -9.66 -6.59
CA GLU A 171 -30.71 -9.14 -6.42
C GLU A 171 -30.80 -7.64 -6.70
N ASN A 172 -29.68 -6.91 -6.69
CA ASN A 172 -29.65 -5.49 -7.06
C ASN A 172 -29.93 -5.31 -8.56
N LYS A 173 -31.20 -5.05 -8.90
CA LYS A 173 -31.68 -4.86 -10.28
C LYS A 173 -31.16 -3.61 -10.96
N SER A 174 -30.61 -2.66 -10.20
CA SER A 174 -30.03 -1.44 -10.76
C SER A 174 -28.62 -1.67 -11.32
N ALA A 175 -27.92 -2.71 -10.85
CA ALA A 175 -26.59 -3.06 -11.34
C ALA A 175 -26.69 -3.71 -12.73
N LEU A 176 -25.82 -3.29 -13.64
CA LEU A 176 -25.68 -3.86 -14.96
C LEU A 176 -25.06 -5.25 -14.87
N TYR A 177 -25.41 -6.11 -15.84
CA TYR A 177 -24.73 -7.37 -16.05
C TYR A 177 -23.43 -7.12 -16.80
N LEU A 178 -22.31 -7.49 -16.20
CA LEU A 178 -21.01 -7.56 -16.84
C LEU A 178 -20.87 -8.92 -17.50
N GLN A 179 -20.89 -8.91 -18.83
CA GLN A 179 -20.59 -10.05 -19.68
C GLN A 179 -19.08 -10.03 -20.00
N TYR A 180 -18.37 -11.07 -19.61
CA TYR A 180 -16.95 -11.24 -19.91
C TYR A 180 -16.71 -12.67 -20.41
N GLN A 181 -16.17 -12.80 -21.62
CA GLN A 181 -15.94 -14.07 -22.28
C GLN A 181 -17.21 -14.96 -22.29
N THR A 182 -17.17 -16.11 -21.61
CA THR A 182 -18.20 -17.14 -21.60
C THR A 182 -19.10 -17.10 -20.37
N HIS A 183 -19.08 -16.01 -19.60
CA HIS A 183 -19.91 -15.85 -18.41
C HIS A 183 -20.37 -14.42 -18.20
N TYR A 184 -21.36 -14.24 -17.33
CA TYR A 184 -21.80 -12.93 -16.88
C TYR A 184 -22.05 -12.87 -15.37
N GLU A 185 -21.92 -11.68 -14.78
CA GLU A 185 -22.18 -11.40 -13.37
C GLU A 185 -22.63 -9.95 -13.14
N ARG A 186 -23.28 -9.65 -12.01
CA ARG A 186 -23.69 -8.26 -11.63
C ARG A 186 -22.66 -7.47 -10.80
N PHE A 187 -21.57 -8.13 -10.47
CA PHE A 187 -20.51 -7.58 -9.64
C PHE A 187 -19.19 -8.25 -9.98
N LEU A 188 -18.09 -7.58 -9.66
CA LEU A 188 -16.79 -8.19 -9.53
C LEU A 188 -16.47 -8.27 -8.04
N ALA A 189 -15.83 -9.33 -7.60
CA ALA A 189 -15.30 -9.43 -6.25
C ALA A 189 -13.85 -9.88 -6.31
N TYR A 190 -13.04 -9.42 -5.37
CA TYR A 190 -11.66 -9.86 -5.26
C TYR A 190 -11.19 -9.74 -3.81
N ASP A 191 -10.18 -10.53 -3.50
CA ASP A 191 -9.54 -10.59 -2.20
C ASP A 191 -8.04 -10.43 -2.39
N ALA A 192 -7.44 -9.59 -1.55
CA ALA A 192 -6.03 -9.23 -1.63
C ALA A 192 -5.43 -9.14 -0.23
N GLU A 193 -4.24 -9.71 -0.06
CA GLU A 193 -3.37 -9.46 1.08
C GLU A 193 -2.49 -8.26 0.75
N LEU A 194 -2.47 -7.26 1.64
CA LEU A 194 -1.77 -6.01 1.41
C LEU A 194 -0.53 -5.92 2.31
N ALA A 195 0.63 -5.71 1.70
CA ALA A 195 1.90 -5.52 2.40
C ALA A 195 2.02 -4.08 2.92
N VAL A 196 1.05 -3.68 3.74
CA VAL A 196 0.93 -2.37 4.36
C VAL A 196 0.78 -2.58 5.87
N PRO A 197 1.55 -1.86 6.70
CA PRO A 197 1.42 -1.97 8.15
C PRO A 197 0.05 -1.48 8.62
N ILE A 198 -0.37 -1.92 9.80
CA ILE A 198 -1.62 -1.45 10.41
C ILE A 198 -1.47 0.04 10.75
N PRO A 199 -2.38 0.91 10.27
CA PRO A 199 -2.16 2.35 10.23
C PRO A 199 -2.52 3.07 11.53
N LEU A 200 -2.72 2.37 12.64
CA LEU A 200 -3.20 2.99 13.86
C LEU A 200 -2.64 2.38 15.14
N LYS A 201 -2.58 3.22 16.18
CA LYS A 201 -2.30 2.87 17.57
C LYS A 201 -3.40 3.44 18.44
N ILE A 202 -3.79 2.71 19.48
CA ILE A 202 -4.79 3.13 20.46
C ILE A 202 -4.27 2.94 21.87
N ARG A 203 -4.62 3.86 22.78
CA ARG A 203 -4.28 3.83 24.22
C ARG A 203 -5.48 4.32 25.06
N GLY A 204 -5.49 4.04 26.36
CA GLY A 204 -6.53 4.49 27.28
C GLY A 204 -7.71 3.51 27.41
N GLY A 205 -8.92 4.05 27.61
CA GLY A 205 -10.16 3.31 27.79
C GLY A 205 -10.64 3.19 29.26
N PRO A 206 -11.94 2.91 29.51
CA PRO A 206 -12.99 2.65 28.52
C PRO A 206 -13.78 3.90 28.09
N ASP A 207 -13.67 4.99 28.83
CA ASP A 207 -14.48 6.20 28.61
C ASP A 207 -13.84 7.16 27.59
N GLU A 208 -12.50 7.20 27.56
CA GLU A 208 -11.72 8.01 26.62
C GLU A 208 -10.56 7.16 26.06
N TYR A 209 -10.43 7.14 24.74
CA TYR A 209 -9.29 6.55 24.05
C TYR A 209 -8.42 7.64 23.42
N THR A 210 -7.13 7.39 23.30
CA THR A 210 -6.21 8.19 22.48
C THR A 210 -5.83 7.37 21.26
N ILE A 211 -6.10 7.89 20.06
CA ILE A 211 -5.85 7.22 18.79
C ILE A 211 -4.77 8.01 18.04
N GLN A 212 -3.88 7.30 17.36
CA GLN A 212 -2.76 7.88 16.64
C GLN A 212 -2.62 7.18 15.28
N ASN A 213 -2.48 7.98 14.21
CA ASN A 213 -2.25 7.47 12.85
C ASN A 213 -0.78 7.12 12.68
N LEU A 214 -0.46 5.97 12.09
CA LEU A 214 0.91 5.50 11.84
C LEU A 214 1.30 5.60 10.36
N THR A 215 0.56 6.40 9.58
CA THR A 215 0.80 6.57 8.15
C THR A 215 0.96 8.05 7.78
N ASN A 216 1.46 8.26 6.57
CA ASN A 216 1.60 9.59 5.96
C ASN A 216 0.29 10.14 5.35
N ARG A 217 -0.79 9.34 5.33
CA ARG A 217 -2.10 9.73 4.82
C ARG A 217 -3.10 9.83 5.96
N ARG A 218 -3.97 10.84 5.94
CA ARG A 218 -5.07 10.91 6.90
C ARG A 218 -6.00 9.69 6.75
N LEU A 219 -6.63 9.31 7.85
CA LEU A 219 -7.73 8.35 7.87
C LEU A 219 -9.03 9.10 8.09
N LEU A 220 -10.10 8.67 7.43
CA LEU A 220 -11.42 9.30 7.51
C LEU A 220 -12.39 8.43 8.32
N ASP A 221 -13.40 9.06 8.91
CA ASP A 221 -14.53 8.38 9.58
C ASP A 221 -14.07 7.27 10.52
N VAL A 222 -13.21 7.63 11.46
CA VAL A 222 -12.64 6.70 12.42
C VAL A 222 -13.68 6.44 13.52
N ALA A 223 -14.00 5.17 13.76
CA ALA A 223 -14.88 4.77 14.85
C ALA A 223 -14.18 3.79 15.78
N VAL A 224 -14.36 3.95 17.09
CA VAL A 224 -14.03 2.92 18.07
C VAL A 224 -15.35 2.29 18.53
N ILE A 225 -15.47 0.98 18.43
CA ILE A 225 -16.59 0.21 19.00
C ILE A 225 -16.03 -0.72 20.06
N ALA A 226 -16.47 -0.55 21.29
CA ALA A 226 -16.01 -1.33 22.44
C ALA A 226 -17.18 -2.05 23.13
N PRO A 227 -17.12 -3.38 23.32
CA PRO A 227 -18.10 -4.09 24.12
C PRO A 227 -18.02 -3.66 25.60
N ALA A 228 -19.17 -3.64 26.26
CA ALA A 228 -19.34 -3.30 27.66
C ALA A 228 -20.42 -4.20 28.28
N GLU A 229 -20.48 -4.26 29.62
CA GLU A 229 -21.43 -5.14 30.33
C GLU A 229 -22.90 -4.90 29.93
N GLN A 230 -23.26 -3.66 29.60
CA GLN A 230 -24.63 -3.26 29.25
C GLN A 230 -24.83 -2.99 27.75
N GLY A 231 -23.96 -3.52 26.88
CA GLY A 231 -24.04 -3.37 25.43
C GLY A 231 -22.73 -2.86 24.85
N TYR A 232 -22.76 -1.77 24.10
CA TYR A 232 -21.61 -1.28 23.36
C TYR A 232 -21.42 0.23 23.53
N ARG A 233 -20.17 0.64 23.53
CA ARG A 233 -19.75 2.05 23.51
C ARG A 233 -19.19 2.38 22.13
N VAL A 234 -19.55 3.55 21.61
CA VAL A 234 -19.13 4.00 20.29
C VAL A 234 -18.52 5.39 20.40
N GLY A 235 -17.41 5.63 19.73
CA GLY A 235 -16.85 6.97 19.55
C GLY A 235 -16.56 7.18 18.06
N TRP A 236 -16.87 8.37 17.54
CA TRP A 236 -16.57 8.77 16.16
C TRP A 236 -15.63 9.95 16.09
N LEU A 237 -14.76 9.93 15.09
CA LEU A 237 -13.88 11.01 14.68
C LEU A 237 -13.97 11.15 13.16
N ASP A 238 -14.17 12.37 12.66
CA ASP A 238 -14.33 12.59 11.22
C ASP A 238 -13.00 12.40 10.46
N GLU A 239 -11.89 12.81 11.06
CA GLU A 239 -10.56 12.68 10.47
C GLU A 239 -9.51 12.40 11.55
N LEU A 240 -8.63 11.42 11.28
CA LEU A 240 -7.42 11.19 12.04
C LEU A 240 -6.19 11.65 11.22
N PRO A 241 -5.54 12.76 11.62
CA PRO A 241 -4.47 13.39 10.85
C PRO A 241 -3.23 12.51 10.75
N SER A 242 -2.46 12.66 9.65
CA SER A 242 -1.14 12.05 9.50
C SER A 242 -0.02 12.94 10.03
N ALA A 243 1.19 12.39 10.21
CA ALA A 243 2.36 13.17 10.67
C ALA A 243 2.67 14.38 9.77
N ASN A 244 2.38 14.28 8.47
CA ASN A 244 2.70 15.31 7.48
C ASN A 244 1.55 16.33 7.27
N SER A 245 0.47 16.25 8.04
CA SER A 245 -0.69 17.15 7.89
C SER A 245 -0.37 18.60 8.32
N GLU A 246 0.41 18.78 9.39
CA GLU A 246 0.78 20.11 9.90
C GLU A 246 1.68 20.91 8.93
N GLU A 247 2.57 20.26 8.19
CA GLU A 247 3.40 20.93 7.17
C GLU A 247 2.57 21.40 5.97
N LYS A 248 1.60 20.57 5.54
CA LYS A 248 0.73 20.91 4.41
C LYS A 248 -0.33 21.97 4.76
N GLU A 249 -0.79 22.02 6.01
CA GLU A 249 -1.66 23.11 6.48
C GLU A 249 -0.91 24.44 6.54
N LYS A 250 0.35 24.44 6.97
CA LYS A 250 1.23 25.64 6.91
C LYS A 250 1.50 26.09 5.47
N GLU A 251 1.69 25.16 4.53
CA GLU A 251 1.83 25.49 3.11
C GLU A 251 0.54 26.06 2.51
N LYS A 252 -0.62 25.49 2.84
CA LYS A 252 -1.93 26.01 2.38
C LYS A 252 -2.24 27.39 2.96
N GLU A 253 -1.99 27.63 4.24
CA GLU A 253 -2.13 28.97 4.83
C GLU A 253 -1.16 29.98 4.20
N ALA A 254 0.06 29.57 3.87
CA ALA A 254 1.02 30.42 3.19
C ALA A 254 0.59 30.74 1.74
N GLU A 255 -0.04 29.80 1.05
CA GLU A 255 -0.56 29.98 -0.31
C GLU A 255 -1.83 30.85 -0.35
N GLU A 256 -2.73 30.70 0.63
CA GLU A 256 -3.90 31.59 0.79
C GLU A 256 -3.48 33.01 1.18
N LYS A 257 -2.49 33.17 2.06
CA LYS A 257 -1.93 34.49 2.41
C LYS A 257 -1.31 35.16 1.17
N LYS A 258 -0.60 34.41 0.32
CA LYS A 258 -0.06 34.93 -0.96
C LYS A 258 -1.15 35.33 -1.94
N LYS A 259 -2.23 34.53 -2.09
CA LYS A 259 -3.36 34.87 -2.98
C LYS A 259 -4.14 36.10 -2.53
N VAL A 260 -4.30 36.30 -1.22
CA VAL A 260 -4.96 37.49 -0.65
C VAL A 260 -4.07 38.74 -0.81
N GLU A 261 -2.74 38.59 -0.78
CA GLU A 261 -1.79 39.70 -0.98
C GLU A 261 -1.68 40.11 -2.46
N GLU A 262 -1.76 39.16 -3.41
CA GLU A 262 -1.84 39.45 -4.85
C GLU A 262 -3.18 40.09 -5.26
N ALA A 263 -4.29 39.69 -4.64
CA ALA A 263 -5.62 40.25 -4.96
C ALA A 263 -5.81 41.72 -4.50
N ARG A 264 -4.92 42.26 -3.66
CA ARG A 264 -4.98 43.66 -3.17
C ARG A 264 -4.29 44.68 -4.07
N LYS A 265 -3.61 44.27 -5.15
CA LYS A 265 -3.01 45.19 -6.13
C LYS A 265 -3.90 45.29 -7.36
N ILE A 266 -4.79 46.28 -7.39
CA ILE A 266 -5.54 46.65 -8.61
C ILE A 266 -4.76 47.77 -9.33
N PRO A 267 -4.32 47.59 -10.59
CA PRO A 267 -3.92 48.70 -11.44
C PRO A 267 -4.93 48.97 -12.57
N ASP A 268 -5.14 50.25 -12.78
CA ASP A 268 -6.02 50.93 -13.75
C ASP A 268 -5.81 50.48 -15.22
N PRO A 269 -6.85 50.34 -16.06
CA PRO A 269 -6.77 49.67 -17.38
C PRO A 269 -5.97 50.40 -18.48
N LYS A 270 -5.48 51.62 -18.26
CA LYS A 270 -4.86 52.46 -19.32
C LYS A 270 -3.33 52.40 -19.42
N LYS A 271 -2.63 51.66 -18.55
CA LYS A 271 -1.15 51.50 -18.62
C LYS A 271 -0.66 50.21 -19.29
N LYS A 272 -1.55 49.32 -19.74
CA LYS A 272 -1.16 48.00 -20.29
C LYS A 272 -0.44 48.04 -21.65
N ALA A 273 -0.68 49.05 -22.48
CA ALA A 273 -0.06 49.11 -23.81
C ALA A 273 1.40 49.60 -23.78
N ALA A 274 1.74 50.57 -22.91
CA ALA A 274 3.09 51.13 -22.83
C ALA A 274 4.08 50.28 -22.02
N GLU A 275 3.58 49.34 -21.20
CA GLU A 275 4.42 48.41 -20.42
C GLU A 275 4.79 47.13 -21.19
N GLN A 276 4.04 46.77 -22.23
CA GLN A 276 4.35 45.58 -23.04
C GLN A 276 5.54 45.79 -23.97
N GLU A 277 5.72 47.00 -24.52
CA GLU A 277 6.92 47.36 -25.30
C GLU A 277 8.17 47.44 -24.41
N LYS A 278 8.07 48.00 -23.21
CA LYS A 278 9.20 48.04 -22.26
C LYS A 278 9.59 46.65 -21.73
N LYS A 279 8.61 45.76 -21.52
CA LYS A 279 8.87 44.37 -21.10
C LYS A 279 9.51 43.54 -22.21
N ALA A 280 9.25 43.83 -23.48
CA ALA A 280 9.94 43.16 -24.59
C ALA A 280 11.42 43.55 -24.64
N ASP A 281 11.74 44.84 -24.53
CA ASP A 281 13.13 45.32 -24.53
C ASP A 281 13.92 44.93 -23.28
N GLU A 282 13.27 44.82 -22.12
CA GLU A 282 13.90 44.31 -20.89
C GLU A 282 14.15 42.79 -20.97
N LEU A 283 13.26 42.00 -21.60
CA LEU A 283 13.46 40.55 -21.78
C LEU A 283 14.66 40.20 -22.68
N PHE A 284 14.99 41.03 -23.67
CA PHE A 284 16.17 40.82 -24.51
C PHE A 284 17.47 41.22 -23.81
N LYS A 285 17.45 42.23 -22.93
CA LYS A 285 18.63 42.59 -22.10
C LYS A 285 18.89 41.60 -20.95
N ASP A 286 17.84 40.96 -20.44
CA ASP A 286 17.94 39.98 -19.34
C ASP A 286 18.47 38.60 -19.79
N ALA A 287 18.54 38.33 -21.11
CA ALA A 287 19.11 37.11 -21.66
C ALA A 287 20.64 37.16 -21.80
N GLU A 288 21.24 38.34 -21.89
CA GLU A 288 22.70 38.51 -22.05
C GLU A 288 23.45 38.84 -20.74
N ALA A 289 22.74 39.22 -19.66
CA ALA A 289 23.34 39.56 -18.36
C ALA A 289 23.29 38.46 -17.28
N LYS A 290 22.65 37.31 -17.55
CA LYS A 290 22.37 36.26 -16.55
C LYS A 290 23.44 35.17 -16.28
N PRO A 291 24.75 35.32 -16.56
CA PRO A 291 25.72 34.44 -15.91
C PRO A 291 26.25 34.97 -14.56
N LYS A 292 26.08 36.25 -14.20
CA LYS A 292 26.88 36.85 -13.11
C LYS A 292 26.17 37.30 -11.83
N GLU A 293 24.85 37.44 -11.78
CA GLU A 293 24.16 37.92 -10.56
C GLU A 293 23.38 36.86 -9.76
N LYS A 294 23.26 35.62 -10.25
CA LYS A 294 22.65 34.51 -9.48
C LYS A 294 23.62 33.80 -8.53
N ALA A 295 24.84 34.31 -8.38
CA ALA A 295 25.89 33.67 -7.58
C ALA A 295 25.95 34.13 -6.11
N GLU A 296 25.30 35.23 -5.71
CA GLU A 296 25.58 35.81 -4.38
C GLU A 296 24.43 35.79 -3.35
N LYS A 297 23.25 35.22 -3.66
CA LYS A 297 22.15 35.10 -2.67
C LYS A 297 21.36 33.78 -2.73
N LYS A 298 22.07 32.65 -2.80
CA LYS A 298 21.57 31.38 -2.27
C LYS A 298 22.46 31.00 -1.09
N GLU A 299 21.91 31.09 0.12
CA GLU A 299 22.44 30.25 1.21
C GLU A 299 22.53 28.81 0.69
N GLU A 300 23.70 28.19 0.85
CA GLU A 300 24.11 26.94 0.23
C GLU A 300 23.22 25.76 0.64
N ALA A 301 22.12 25.57 -0.10
CA ALA A 301 21.34 24.33 0.01
C ALA A 301 22.17 23.18 -0.60
N ILE A 302 22.61 22.27 0.26
CA ILE A 302 23.29 21.03 -0.12
C ILE A 302 22.35 20.24 -1.07
N PRO A 303 22.80 19.80 -2.27
CA PRO A 303 21.95 19.09 -3.23
C PRO A 303 21.45 17.77 -2.64
N PRO A 304 20.26 17.24 -3.02
CA PRO A 304 19.76 15.98 -2.49
C PRO A 304 20.73 14.81 -2.75
N LEU A 305 20.71 13.79 -1.86
CA LEU A 305 21.53 12.60 -2.06
C LEU A 305 21.10 11.87 -3.35
N PRO A 306 22.03 11.23 -4.07
CA PRO A 306 21.68 10.40 -5.21
C PRO A 306 20.76 9.25 -4.79
N ALA A 307 19.92 8.81 -5.74
CA ALA A 307 19.02 7.69 -5.56
C ALA A 307 19.83 6.41 -5.25
N GLU A 308 19.30 5.63 -4.31
CA GLU A 308 19.92 4.38 -3.88
C GLU A 308 19.62 3.27 -4.88
N GLY A 309 20.64 2.47 -5.22
CA GLY A 309 20.45 1.35 -6.12
C GLY A 309 19.49 0.30 -5.58
N ASP A 310 18.78 -0.36 -6.49
CA ASP A 310 17.89 -1.47 -6.15
C ASP A 310 18.66 -2.67 -5.55
N ALA A 311 17.92 -3.67 -5.07
CA ALA A 311 18.50 -4.85 -4.44
C ALA A 311 19.49 -5.62 -5.35
N THR A 312 19.27 -5.61 -6.67
CA THR A 312 20.12 -6.28 -7.65
C THR A 312 21.43 -5.53 -7.85
N VAL A 313 21.38 -4.20 -7.97
CA VAL A 313 22.56 -3.34 -8.07
C VAL A 313 23.38 -3.42 -6.78
N ARG A 314 22.73 -3.39 -5.61
CA ARG A 314 23.38 -3.52 -4.30
C ARG A 314 24.08 -4.87 -4.15
N ALA A 315 23.41 -5.98 -4.46
CA ALA A 315 24.02 -7.31 -4.38
C ALA A 315 25.26 -7.44 -5.28
N ARG A 316 25.24 -6.86 -6.48
CA ARG A 316 26.39 -6.84 -7.39
C ARG A 316 27.56 -6.04 -6.82
N VAL A 317 27.29 -4.87 -6.24
CA VAL A 317 28.33 -4.05 -5.61
C VAL A 317 28.88 -4.71 -4.35
N ASP A 318 28.03 -5.34 -3.54
CA ASP A 318 28.43 -6.10 -2.36
C ASP A 318 29.34 -7.28 -2.73
N GLN A 319 29.06 -7.98 -3.84
CA GLN A 319 29.93 -9.05 -4.34
C GLN A 319 31.33 -8.53 -4.70
N LEU A 320 31.44 -7.33 -5.27
CA LEU A 320 32.73 -6.69 -5.56
C LEU A 320 33.45 -6.24 -4.28
N LEU A 321 32.70 -5.70 -3.32
CA LEU A 321 33.23 -5.24 -2.03
C LEU A 321 33.75 -6.39 -1.14
N ASN A 322 33.24 -7.60 -1.32
CA ASN A 322 33.71 -8.79 -0.60
C ASN A 322 35.00 -9.38 -1.18
N GLN A 323 35.55 -8.83 -2.27
CA GLN A 323 36.82 -9.29 -2.81
C GLN A 323 37.99 -8.82 -1.93
N PRO A 324 38.98 -9.69 -1.66
CA PRO A 324 40.15 -9.30 -0.89
C PRO A 324 41.03 -8.34 -1.69
N ILE A 325 41.60 -7.36 -1.00
CA ILE A 325 42.54 -6.39 -1.58
C ILE A 325 43.97 -6.66 -1.13
N THR A 326 44.93 -6.28 -1.97
CA THR A 326 46.36 -6.32 -1.64
C THR A 326 46.83 -4.93 -1.26
N VAL A 327 47.33 -4.78 -0.03
CA VAL A 327 47.81 -3.49 0.49
C VAL A 327 49.32 -3.41 0.27
N THR A 328 49.72 -2.67 -0.77
CA THR A 328 51.13 -2.36 -1.05
C THR A 328 51.60 -1.09 -0.35
N VAL A 329 50.67 -0.19 0.00
CA VAL A 329 50.94 1.09 0.68
C VAL A 329 50.06 1.16 1.93
N GLN A 330 50.69 1.13 3.11
CA GLN A 330 49.99 1.10 4.39
C GLN A 330 49.65 2.50 4.92
N GLN A 331 50.35 3.55 4.46
CA GLN A 331 50.15 4.93 4.87
C GLN A 331 50.22 5.85 3.64
N ALA A 332 49.14 6.59 3.39
CA ALA A 332 49.04 7.60 2.33
C ALA A 332 47.87 8.54 2.65
N PRO A 333 47.68 9.64 1.89
CA PRO A 333 46.46 10.44 1.98
C PRO A 333 45.21 9.57 1.86
N ARG A 334 44.20 9.83 2.70
CA ARG A 334 42.97 9.03 2.75
C ARG A 334 42.31 8.88 1.37
N ARG A 335 42.30 9.95 0.56
CA ARG A 335 41.78 9.93 -0.81
C ARG A 335 42.52 8.94 -1.72
N GLU A 336 43.84 8.85 -1.59
CA GLU A 336 44.66 7.91 -2.36
C GLU A 336 44.40 6.46 -1.95
N LEU A 337 44.25 6.21 -0.64
CA LEU A 337 43.89 4.88 -0.14
C LEU A 337 42.48 4.46 -0.58
N ILE A 338 41.48 5.36 -0.53
CA ILE A 338 40.14 5.11 -1.07
C ILE A 338 40.20 4.77 -2.56
N ASN A 339 40.99 5.53 -3.34
CA ASN A 339 41.19 5.28 -4.76
C ASN A 339 41.84 3.91 -5.01
N LEU A 340 42.85 3.54 -4.24
CA LEU A 340 43.52 2.24 -4.35
C LEU A 340 42.55 1.09 -4.07
N VAL A 341 41.77 1.18 -2.99
CA VAL A 341 40.79 0.14 -2.61
C VAL A 341 39.68 0.00 -3.66
N THR A 342 39.12 1.13 -4.11
CA THR A 342 38.03 1.12 -5.10
C THR A 342 38.49 0.66 -6.48
N GLN A 343 39.71 1.01 -6.91
CA GLN A 343 40.30 0.51 -8.16
C GLN A 343 40.51 -1.00 -8.13
N GLN A 344 41.06 -1.55 -7.04
CA GLN A 344 41.24 -3.01 -6.91
C GLN A 344 39.90 -3.75 -6.89
N ALA A 345 38.88 -3.18 -6.23
CA ALA A 345 37.51 -3.71 -6.23
C ALA A 345 36.72 -3.45 -7.52
N ARG A 346 37.32 -2.77 -8.52
CA ARG A 346 36.67 -2.36 -9.79
C ARG A 346 35.40 -1.51 -9.59
N LEU A 347 35.37 -0.71 -8.53
CA LEU A 347 34.28 0.19 -8.19
C LEU A 347 34.66 1.63 -8.56
N ARG A 348 33.66 2.38 -9.04
CA ARG A 348 33.77 3.83 -9.18
C ARG A 348 33.22 4.49 -7.93
N TYR A 349 33.81 5.61 -7.53
CA TYR A 349 33.31 6.40 -6.43
C TYR A 349 33.20 7.88 -6.81
N GLU A 350 32.34 8.56 -6.08
CA GLU A 350 32.13 10.01 -6.11
C GLU A 350 32.13 10.53 -4.67
N VAL A 351 32.69 11.72 -4.46
CA VAL A 351 32.79 12.36 -3.14
C VAL A 351 31.88 13.57 -3.10
N ASP A 352 31.17 13.71 -2.00
CA ASP A 352 30.32 14.85 -1.71
C ASP A 352 31.11 16.07 -1.24
N ASP A 353 31.89 16.67 -2.15
CA ASP A 353 32.83 17.76 -1.82
C ASP A 353 32.15 18.94 -1.09
N ARG A 354 30.87 19.20 -1.38
CA ARG A 354 30.10 20.28 -0.73
C ARG A 354 29.83 20.02 0.75
N THR A 355 29.42 18.80 1.08
CA THR A 355 29.14 18.43 2.48
C THR A 355 30.43 18.32 3.27
N LEU A 356 31.47 17.73 2.67
CA LEU A 356 32.78 17.61 3.30
C LEU A 356 33.41 19.00 3.55
N ALA A 357 33.27 19.95 2.62
CA ALA A 357 33.73 21.33 2.82
C ALA A 357 32.98 22.02 3.97
N LYS A 358 31.65 21.85 4.05
CA LYS A 358 30.83 22.41 5.13
C LYS A 358 31.21 21.84 6.51
N GLU A 359 31.48 20.54 6.58
CA GLU A 359 31.88 19.85 7.81
C GLU A 359 33.40 19.88 8.07
N GLN A 360 34.17 20.60 7.23
CA GLN A 360 35.63 20.75 7.34
C GLN A 360 36.39 19.42 7.38
N ILE A 361 35.94 18.41 6.63
CA ILE A 361 36.56 17.08 6.58
C ILE A 361 37.64 17.06 5.50
N ASP A 362 38.89 16.84 5.91
CA ASP A 362 40.03 16.71 5.00
C ASP A 362 40.32 15.25 4.63
N LEU A 363 40.25 14.95 3.33
CA LEU A 363 40.62 13.66 2.75
C LEU A 363 42.10 13.55 2.34
N ASN A 364 42.85 14.64 2.37
CA ASN A 364 44.26 14.66 2.03
C ASN A 364 45.15 14.36 3.25
N GLY A 365 44.58 14.38 4.45
CA GLY A 365 45.26 13.95 5.68
C GLY A 365 45.74 12.50 5.60
N ALA A 366 46.84 12.22 6.30
CA ALA A 366 47.41 10.88 6.39
C ALA A 366 46.41 9.89 7.03
N ALA A 367 46.22 8.74 6.39
CA ALA A 367 45.44 7.63 6.91
C ALA A 367 46.24 6.32 6.77
N SER A 368 45.84 5.30 7.51
CA SER A 368 46.48 3.99 7.48
C SER A 368 45.47 2.86 7.32
N LEU A 369 45.80 1.85 6.52
CA LEU A 369 45.03 0.62 6.38
C LEU A 369 45.52 -0.46 7.34
N LYS A 370 44.59 -1.14 8.02
CA LYS A 370 44.92 -2.21 8.97
C LYS A 370 45.08 -3.55 8.24
N GLY A 371 46.30 -3.88 7.85
CA GLY A 371 46.67 -5.21 7.35
C GLY A 371 46.32 -5.49 5.88
N ALA A 372 46.90 -6.56 5.34
CA ALA A 372 46.69 -7.02 3.96
C ALA A 372 45.73 -8.22 3.91
N GLY A 373 45.04 -8.43 2.79
CA GLY A 373 44.15 -9.58 2.59
C GLY A 373 42.75 -9.44 3.18
N ILE A 374 42.37 -8.23 3.61
CA ILE A 374 41.01 -7.90 4.07
C ILE A 374 40.09 -7.63 2.88
N ALA A 375 38.77 -7.77 3.07
CA ALA A 375 37.79 -7.42 2.05
C ALA A 375 37.83 -5.92 1.76
N ALA A 376 37.59 -5.51 0.51
CA ALA A 376 37.51 -4.09 0.14
C ALA A 376 36.47 -3.33 0.99
N ARG A 377 35.39 -4.00 1.39
CA ARG A 377 34.38 -3.48 2.31
C ARG A 377 34.97 -3.04 3.65
N ASP A 378 35.77 -3.90 4.26
CA ASP A 378 36.34 -3.67 5.59
C ASP A 378 37.42 -2.60 5.52
N ALA A 379 38.22 -2.60 4.45
CA ALA A 379 39.18 -1.55 4.16
C ALA A 379 38.51 -0.17 3.99
N LEU A 380 37.38 -0.10 3.28
CA LEU A 380 36.61 1.13 3.16
C LEU A 380 35.97 1.55 4.49
N ALA A 381 35.47 0.61 5.28
CA ALA A 381 34.93 0.89 6.60
C ALA A 381 35.98 1.51 7.53
N ASP A 382 37.21 0.99 7.54
CA ASP A 382 38.32 1.55 8.30
C ASP A 382 38.71 2.96 7.81
N LEU A 383 38.82 3.16 6.51
CA LEU A 383 39.23 4.45 5.92
C LEU A 383 38.19 5.56 6.13
N LEU A 384 36.91 5.22 5.99
CA LEU A 384 35.79 6.16 6.05
C LEU A 384 35.32 6.38 7.49
N GLY A 385 35.21 5.31 8.28
CA GLY A 385 34.72 5.37 9.66
C GLY A 385 35.56 6.26 10.56
N GLY A 386 36.89 6.24 10.39
CA GLY A 386 37.81 7.11 11.15
C GLY A 386 37.65 8.61 10.87
N ALA A 387 36.90 8.99 9.83
CA ALA A 387 36.62 10.37 9.45
C ALA A 387 35.13 10.74 9.56
N GLY A 388 34.29 9.87 10.16
CA GLY A 388 32.84 10.09 10.21
C GLY A 388 32.15 10.00 8.85
N LEU A 389 32.80 9.37 7.86
CA LEU A 389 32.28 9.19 6.52
C LEU A 389 31.66 7.81 6.35
N SER A 390 30.76 7.71 5.39
CA SER A 390 30.17 6.46 4.94
C SER A 390 29.83 6.57 3.45
N TYR A 391 29.33 5.49 2.85
CA TYR A 391 28.98 5.47 1.43
C TYR A 391 27.58 4.93 1.20
N ARG A 392 26.95 5.42 0.12
CA ARG A 392 25.73 4.87 -0.48
C ARG A 392 26.05 4.23 -1.83
N VAL A 393 25.43 3.09 -2.12
CA VAL A 393 25.44 2.53 -3.49
C VAL A 393 24.36 3.23 -4.30
N THR A 394 24.77 3.90 -5.38
CA THR A 394 23.86 4.62 -6.29
C THR A 394 23.17 3.66 -7.27
N GLU A 395 22.10 4.09 -7.94
CA GLU A 395 21.45 3.33 -9.02
C GLU A 395 22.41 2.95 -10.15
N GLU A 396 23.43 3.77 -10.40
CA GLU A 396 24.48 3.49 -11.38
C GLU A 396 25.52 2.46 -10.92
N GLY A 397 25.42 1.96 -9.67
CA GLY A 397 26.37 1.03 -9.07
C GLY A 397 27.70 1.66 -8.65
N LYS A 398 27.74 2.98 -8.47
CA LYS A 398 28.89 3.72 -7.92
C LYS A 398 28.76 3.93 -6.42
N LEU A 399 29.88 4.09 -5.72
CA LEU A 399 29.90 4.48 -4.31
C LEU A 399 29.83 6.01 -4.19
N TYR A 400 28.80 6.55 -3.56
CA TYR A 400 28.72 7.96 -3.20
C TYR A 400 29.15 8.15 -1.75
N ILE A 401 30.30 8.79 -1.54
CA ILE A 401 30.93 8.98 -0.23
C ILE A 401 30.52 10.33 0.33
N THR A 402 29.90 10.31 1.52
CA THR A 402 29.44 11.50 2.24
C THR A 402 29.51 11.25 3.75
N THR A 403 29.01 12.18 4.57
CA THR A 403 29.06 12.06 6.03
C THR A 403 28.05 11.03 6.52
N ALA A 404 28.45 10.23 7.51
CA ALA A 404 27.59 9.21 8.10
C ALA A 404 26.31 9.83 8.70
N ALA A 405 26.41 11.04 9.26
CA ALA A 405 25.29 11.82 9.75
C ALA A 405 24.28 12.13 8.63
N ARG A 406 24.75 12.56 7.46
CA ARG A 406 23.89 12.87 6.32
C ARG A 406 23.20 11.63 5.73
N LEU A 407 23.90 10.50 5.66
CA LEU A 407 23.25 9.23 5.29
C LEU A 407 22.24 8.78 6.35
N ALA A 408 22.56 8.94 7.63
CA ALA A 408 21.66 8.61 8.74
C ALA A 408 20.42 9.51 8.78
N GLU A 409 20.52 10.80 8.42
CA GLU A 409 19.38 11.70 8.26
C GLU A 409 18.46 11.27 7.12
N ASP A 410 19.00 10.80 5.98
CA ASP A 410 18.18 10.29 4.87
C ASP A 410 17.52 8.95 5.22
N VAL A 411 18.24 8.08 5.95
CA VAL A 411 17.67 6.83 6.50
C VAL A 411 16.63 7.14 7.58
N GLY A 412 16.85 8.16 8.42
CA GLY A 412 15.92 8.64 9.44
C GLY A 412 14.65 9.25 8.82
N LYS A 413 14.77 9.97 7.71
CA LYS A 413 13.63 10.44 6.90
C LYS A 413 12.88 9.29 6.22
N LYS A 414 13.54 8.17 5.94
CA LYS A 414 12.94 6.95 5.35
C LYS A 414 12.49 5.92 6.39
N GLY A 415 12.81 6.11 7.68
CA GLY A 415 12.64 5.08 8.72
C GLY A 415 12.09 5.57 10.06
N ALA A 416 11.85 6.87 10.27
CA ALA A 416 11.07 7.33 11.42
C ALA A 416 9.62 6.84 11.27
N ALA A 417 9.08 6.25 12.33
CA ALA A 417 7.67 5.92 12.42
C ALA A 417 6.87 7.21 12.11
N ILE A 418 6.12 7.18 11.01
CA ILE A 418 5.30 8.31 10.58
C ILE A 418 4.11 8.37 11.53
N GLU A 419 4.32 8.90 12.72
CA GLU A 419 3.30 9.00 13.76
C GLU A 419 2.62 10.37 13.66
N GLY A 420 1.34 10.37 13.32
CA GLY A 420 0.46 11.54 13.44
C GLY A 420 0.27 11.97 14.90
N PRO A 421 -0.29 13.16 15.13
CA PRO A 421 -0.54 13.63 16.48
C PRO A 421 -1.58 12.73 17.19
N PRO A 422 -1.43 12.49 18.50
CA PRO A 422 -2.42 11.73 19.27
C PRO A 422 -3.73 12.53 19.40
N VAL A 423 -4.85 11.90 19.05
CA VAL A 423 -6.19 12.49 19.13
C VAL A 423 -7.01 11.77 20.20
N LYS A 424 -7.63 12.54 21.09
CA LYS A 424 -8.54 12.02 22.11
C LYS A 424 -9.93 11.78 21.52
N LEU A 425 -10.50 10.63 21.82
CA LEU A 425 -11.84 10.21 21.43
C LEU A 425 -12.64 9.84 22.68
N THR A 426 -13.69 10.61 22.94
CA THR A 426 -14.66 10.31 24.00
C THR A 426 -15.68 9.30 23.51
N MET A 427 -15.96 8.30 24.33
CA MET A 427 -16.90 7.22 24.03
C MET A 427 -18.30 7.57 24.54
N THR A 428 -19.34 7.12 23.83
CA THR A 428 -20.71 7.16 24.34
C THR A 428 -20.87 6.29 25.59
N PRO A 429 -21.90 6.53 26.41
CA PRO A 429 -22.38 5.52 27.36
C PRO A 429 -22.70 4.20 26.64
N ALA A 430 -22.61 3.09 27.38
CA ALA A 430 -22.96 1.78 26.86
C ALA A 430 -24.45 1.72 26.52
N ARG A 431 -24.77 1.20 25.33
CA ARG A 431 -26.15 1.04 24.83
C ARG A 431 -26.35 -0.33 24.23
N LYS A 432 -27.57 -0.87 24.34
CA LYS A 432 -27.91 -2.17 23.75
C LYS A 432 -28.18 -2.04 22.25
N PRO A 433 -27.90 -3.08 21.44
CA PRO A 433 -28.21 -3.07 20.00
C PRO A 433 -29.68 -2.86 19.65
N SER A 434 -30.57 -3.25 20.55
CA SER A 434 -32.02 -3.08 20.39
C SER A 434 -32.49 -1.63 20.56
N GLU A 435 -31.65 -0.73 21.08
CA GLU A 435 -32.01 0.68 21.27
C GLU A 435 -31.91 1.45 19.94
N PRO A 436 -32.94 2.22 19.55
CA PRO A 436 -32.90 3.02 18.31
C PRO A 436 -31.70 3.97 18.23
N THR A 437 -31.33 4.57 19.36
CA THR A 437 -30.17 5.46 19.46
C THR A 437 -28.84 4.76 19.16
N TYR A 438 -28.74 3.45 19.42
CA TYR A 438 -27.54 2.70 19.07
C TYR A 438 -27.42 2.55 17.56
N ARG A 439 -28.53 2.23 16.88
CA ARG A 439 -28.61 2.17 15.43
C ARG A 439 -28.27 3.51 14.77
N GLU A 440 -28.78 4.61 15.33
CA GLU A 440 -28.48 5.97 14.86
C GLU A 440 -26.98 6.31 14.93
N GLN A 441 -26.32 5.86 16.00
CA GLN A 441 -24.89 6.06 16.25
C GLN A 441 -23.98 5.09 15.46
N THR A 442 -24.53 4.03 14.87
CA THR A 442 -23.76 2.98 14.19
C THR A 442 -24.13 2.88 12.72
N ARG A 443 -25.11 2.04 12.36
CA ARG A 443 -25.51 1.78 10.97
C ARG A 443 -25.91 3.04 10.24
N ASP A 444 -26.72 3.90 10.85
CA ASP A 444 -27.22 5.10 10.19
C ASP A 444 -26.11 6.17 10.09
N ALA A 445 -25.22 6.25 11.09
CA ALA A 445 -24.03 7.11 11.04
C ALA A 445 -23.09 6.68 9.89
N LEU A 446 -22.74 5.39 9.81
CA LEU A 446 -21.90 4.88 8.72
C LEU A 446 -22.57 5.04 7.35
N THR A 447 -23.89 4.85 7.27
CA THR A 447 -24.65 5.10 6.05
C THR A 447 -24.54 6.54 5.59
N ARG A 448 -24.75 7.51 6.50
CA ARG A 448 -24.62 8.94 6.18
C ARG A 448 -23.20 9.31 5.75
N ARG A 449 -22.17 8.76 6.40
CA ARG A 449 -20.77 9.02 6.06
C ARG A 449 -20.43 8.49 4.67
N LEU A 450 -20.72 7.21 4.40
CA LEU A 450 -20.44 6.59 3.10
C LEU A 450 -21.22 7.24 1.95
N THR A 451 -22.50 7.55 2.16
CA THR A 451 -23.29 8.28 1.16
C THR A 451 -22.82 9.72 0.96
N GLY A 452 -22.31 10.37 2.01
CA GLY A 452 -21.62 11.66 1.93
C GLY A 452 -20.34 11.62 1.07
N HIS A 453 -19.61 10.49 1.08
CA HIS A 453 -18.49 10.23 0.16
C HIS A 453 -18.92 9.82 -1.25
N GLY A 454 -20.22 9.86 -1.53
CA GLY A 454 -20.78 9.62 -2.85
C GLY A 454 -21.16 8.17 -3.12
N MET A 455 -21.00 7.24 -2.18
CA MET A 455 -21.48 5.85 -2.32
C MET A 455 -23.00 5.82 -2.46
N ARG A 456 -23.52 4.88 -3.26
CA ARG A 456 -24.97 4.70 -3.37
C ARG A 456 -25.52 4.02 -2.12
N ARG A 457 -26.72 4.42 -1.72
CA ARG A 457 -27.40 3.89 -0.54
C ARG A 457 -27.66 2.38 -0.63
N ASP A 458 -28.10 1.89 -1.78
CA ASP A 458 -28.33 0.45 -2.03
C ASP A 458 -27.04 -0.38 -1.90
N VAL A 459 -25.91 0.16 -2.36
CA VAL A 459 -24.59 -0.48 -2.20
C VAL A 459 -24.16 -0.51 -0.72
N VAL A 460 -24.38 0.58 0.01
CA VAL A 460 -24.07 0.63 1.46
C VAL A 460 -24.96 -0.31 2.26
N GLU A 461 -26.26 -0.39 1.94
CA GLU A 461 -27.20 -1.32 2.56
C GLU A 461 -26.76 -2.77 2.35
N ALA A 462 -26.36 -3.16 1.13
CA ALA A 462 -25.84 -4.50 0.86
C ALA A 462 -24.58 -4.84 1.69
N MET A 463 -23.65 -3.89 1.83
CA MET A 463 -22.46 -4.07 2.68
C MET A 463 -22.85 -4.24 4.15
N LEU A 464 -23.76 -3.39 4.67
CA LEU A 464 -24.18 -3.42 6.07
C LEU A 464 -25.07 -4.62 6.40
N ASP A 465 -25.81 -5.16 5.45
CA ASP A 465 -26.57 -6.41 5.62
C ASP A 465 -25.66 -7.61 5.76
N GLN A 466 -24.46 -7.57 5.17
CA GLN A 466 -23.46 -8.62 5.32
C GLN A 466 -22.61 -8.45 6.58
N TYR A 467 -22.10 -7.24 6.83
CA TYR A 467 -21.07 -7.02 7.85
C TYR A 467 -21.54 -6.23 9.07
N GLY A 468 -22.70 -5.58 9.00
CA GLY A 468 -23.10 -4.60 10.02
C GLY A 468 -23.27 -5.18 11.42
N GLN A 469 -23.69 -6.45 11.56
CA GLN A 469 -23.69 -7.10 12.87
C GLN A 469 -22.27 -7.26 13.40
N SER A 470 -21.33 -7.81 12.62
CA SER A 470 -19.94 -7.98 13.06
C SER A 470 -19.19 -6.66 13.29
N LEU A 471 -19.58 -5.59 12.60
CA LEU A 471 -19.00 -4.25 12.76
C LEU A 471 -19.54 -3.52 14.00
N PHE A 472 -20.78 -3.78 14.42
CA PHE A 472 -21.44 -3.01 15.47
C PHE A 472 -21.92 -3.86 16.66
N GLU A 473 -21.70 -5.17 16.64
CA GLU A 473 -21.87 -6.05 17.78
C GLU A 473 -20.62 -6.94 17.93
N PRO A 474 -19.40 -6.35 17.98
CA PRO A 474 -18.17 -7.13 18.00
C PRO A 474 -17.97 -7.79 19.37
N GLY A 475 -17.44 -9.02 19.38
CA GLY A 475 -17.05 -9.70 20.61
C GLY A 475 -15.83 -9.09 21.33
N GLU A 476 -15.14 -8.15 20.67
CA GLU A 476 -13.94 -7.46 21.16
C GLU A 476 -13.94 -5.99 20.72
N LEU A 477 -13.02 -5.20 21.25
CA LEU A 477 -12.84 -3.81 20.79
C LEU A 477 -12.29 -3.81 19.36
N ILE A 478 -12.97 -3.09 18.47
CA ILE A 478 -12.49 -2.85 17.11
C ILE A 478 -12.41 -1.35 16.81
N VAL A 479 -11.56 -1.01 15.86
CA VAL A 479 -11.45 0.33 15.28
C VAL A 479 -11.79 0.25 13.80
N LEU A 480 -12.75 1.05 13.36
CA LEU A 480 -13.10 1.27 11.96
C LEU A 480 -12.36 2.50 11.47
N ALA A 481 -11.83 2.47 10.25
CA ALA A 481 -11.24 3.64 9.61
C ALA A 481 -11.37 3.53 8.09
N HIS A 482 -11.66 4.64 7.41
CA HIS A 482 -11.66 4.69 5.95
C HIS A 482 -10.34 5.22 5.43
N PHE A 483 -9.80 4.52 4.44
CA PHE A 483 -8.68 5.05 3.67
C PHE A 483 -9.15 6.14 2.71
N THR A 484 -8.32 7.17 2.55
CA THR A 484 -8.45 8.11 1.44
C THR A 484 -8.24 7.40 0.11
N ARG A 485 -8.81 7.93 -0.98
CA ARG A 485 -8.66 7.37 -2.32
C ARG A 485 -7.18 7.21 -2.70
N GLU A 486 -6.35 8.20 -2.37
CA GLU A 486 -4.92 8.15 -2.65
C GLU A 486 -4.23 6.99 -1.91
N ALA A 487 -4.61 6.74 -0.65
CA ALA A 487 -4.08 5.62 0.13
C ALA A 487 -4.55 4.27 -0.43
N LEU A 488 -5.79 4.17 -0.90
CA LEU A 488 -6.28 2.99 -1.61
C LEU A 488 -5.48 2.73 -2.88
N ASP A 489 -5.33 3.74 -3.74
CA ASP A 489 -4.64 3.62 -5.03
C ASP A 489 -3.13 3.32 -4.88
N GLU A 490 -2.52 3.66 -3.75
CA GLU A 490 -1.13 3.29 -3.40
C GLU A 490 -0.96 1.81 -3.03
N ALA A 491 -1.96 1.20 -2.41
CA ALA A 491 -1.92 -0.21 -2.03
C ALA A 491 -2.49 -1.10 -3.14
N LEU A 492 -3.62 -0.69 -3.70
CA LEU A 492 -4.46 -1.44 -4.61
C LEU A 492 -5.18 -0.50 -5.60
N LEU A 493 -4.67 -0.48 -6.83
CA LEU A 493 -5.22 0.31 -7.92
C LEU A 493 -6.40 -0.44 -8.57
N LEU A 494 -7.51 0.26 -8.79
CA LEU A 494 -8.64 -0.18 -9.60
C LEU A 494 -8.85 0.86 -10.70
N ASP A 495 -8.64 0.46 -11.94
CA ASP A 495 -8.86 1.30 -13.12
C ASP A 495 -10.02 0.75 -13.96
N VAL A 496 -10.83 1.65 -14.50
CA VAL A 496 -11.90 1.32 -15.45
C VAL A 496 -11.76 2.19 -16.69
N PHE A 497 -11.78 1.57 -17.86
CA PHE A 497 -11.66 2.23 -19.15
C PHE A 497 -12.78 1.81 -20.11
N PRO A 498 -13.37 2.74 -20.90
CA PRO A 498 -13.24 4.19 -20.82
C PRO A 498 -13.63 4.74 -19.44
N ALA A 499 -13.08 5.90 -19.08
CA ALA A 499 -13.28 6.47 -17.75
C ALA A 499 -14.78 6.63 -17.46
N PRO A 500 -15.30 6.10 -16.34
CA PRO A 500 -16.73 6.16 -16.04
C PRO A 500 -17.15 7.59 -15.69
N LYS A 501 -18.42 7.92 -15.95
CA LYS A 501 -19.04 9.19 -15.56
C LYS A 501 -18.90 9.48 -14.07
N LYS A 502 -18.96 8.43 -13.24
CA LYS A 502 -18.73 8.52 -11.79
C LYS A 502 -17.94 7.31 -11.32
N PHE A 503 -16.93 7.54 -10.49
CA PHE A 503 -16.13 6.48 -9.89
C PHE A 503 -15.95 6.74 -8.40
N VAL A 504 -16.51 5.86 -7.57
CA VAL A 504 -16.44 5.96 -6.11
C VAL A 504 -15.82 4.68 -5.56
N ARG A 505 -14.86 4.85 -4.65
CA ARG A 505 -14.14 3.78 -3.97
C ARG A 505 -14.19 4.02 -2.47
N SER A 506 -14.44 2.97 -1.71
CA SER A 506 -14.51 3.03 -0.24
C SER A 506 -13.85 1.80 0.37
N GLY A 507 -12.64 1.94 0.90
CA GLY A 507 -11.99 0.88 1.67
C GLY A 507 -12.09 1.13 3.17
N LEU A 508 -12.97 0.37 3.81
CA LEU A 508 -13.14 0.34 5.25
C LEU A 508 -12.16 -0.67 5.86
N LEU A 509 -11.24 -0.16 6.68
CA LEU A 509 -10.36 -0.96 7.51
C LEU A 509 -11.03 -1.26 8.85
N VAL A 510 -11.00 -2.53 9.24
CA VAL A 510 -11.38 -3.03 10.55
C VAL A 510 -10.14 -3.51 11.28
N VAL A 511 -9.78 -2.84 12.37
CA VAL A 511 -8.63 -3.19 13.20
C VAL A 511 -9.10 -3.84 14.49
N HIS A 512 -8.63 -5.06 14.78
CA HIS A 512 -8.98 -5.83 15.98
C HIS A 512 -7.73 -6.23 16.78
N GLY A 513 -7.94 -6.80 17.97
CA GLY A 513 -6.87 -7.15 18.90
C GLY A 513 -6.09 -5.92 19.39
N VAL A 514 -6.75 -4.75 19.44
CA VAL A 514 -6.12 -3.45 19.75
C VAL A 514 -6.48 -2.92 21.12
N ASP A 515 -7.32 -3.62 21.87
CA ASP A 515 -7.67 -3.22 23.22
C ASP A 515 -6.38 -3.15 24.09
N PRO A 516 -6.02 -1.97 24.61
CA PRO A 516 -4.84 -1.81 25.47
C PRO A 516 -4.84 -2.77 26.67
N ARG A 517 -6.03 -3.15 27.15
CA ARG A 517 -6.20 -4.06 28.29
C ARG A 517 -5.74 -5.48 28.00
N LEU A 518 -5.73 -5.89 26.72
CA LEU A 518 -5.25 -7.22 26.34
C LEU A 518 -3.74 -7.33 26.55
N GLN A 519 -2.98 -6.25 26.32
CA GLN A 519 -1.54 -6.22 26.62
C GLN A 519 -1.27 -6.31 28.13
N ASP A 520 -2.04 -5.57 28.93
CA ASP A 520 -1.92 -5.64 30.40
C ASP A 520 -2.29 -7.04 30.93
N ARG A 521 -3.32 -7.65 30.35
CA ARG A 521 -3.71 -9.03 30.64
C ARG A 521 -2.64 -10.02 30.23
N ALA A 522 -2.06 -9.88 29.03
CA ALA A 522 -0.96 -10.73 28.57
C ALA A 522 0.25 -10.64 29.52
N ARG A 523 0.65 -9.43 29.91
CA ARG A 523 1.74 -9.21 30.88
C ARG A 523 1.45 -9.83 32.24
N SER A 524 0.20 -9.81 32.69
CA SER A 524 -0.22 -10.45 33.93
C SER A 524 -0.14 -11.98 33.84
N LEU A 525 -0.63 -12.56 32.73
CA LEU A 525 -0.54 -14.00 32.48
C LEU A 525 0.92 -14.48 32.32
N VAL A 526 1.80 -13.66 31.74
CA VAL A 526 3.24 -13.96 31.66
C VAL A 526 3.85 -14.09 33.06
N LYS A 527 3.44 -13.27 34.04
CA LYS A 527 3.89 -13.44 35.43
C LYS A 527 3.40 -14.75 36.04
N GLU A 528 2.18 -15.17 35.70
CA GLU A 528 1.61 -16.45 36.15
C GLU A 528 2.31 -17.67 35.55
N LEU A 529 3.09 -17.53 34.47
CA LEU A 529 3.93 -18.63 33.94
C LEU A 529 5.02 -19.06 34.92
N GLY A 530 5.43 -18.20 35.86
CA GLY A 530 6.39 -18.52 36.92
C GLY A 530 5.72 -18.92 38.25
N ASP A 531 4.40 -19.09 38.28
CA ASP A 531 3.69 -19.45 39.51
C ASP A 531 4.15 -20.82 40.03
N ARG A 532 4.16 -21.03 41.35
CA ARG A 532 4.56 -22.31 41.96
C ARG A 532 3.59 -23.45 41.62
N SER A 533 2.31 -23.13 41.43
CA SER A 533 1.26 -24.08 41.09
C SER A 533 1.29 -24.43 39.60
N HIS A 534 1.49 -25.72 39.31
CA HIS A 534 1.44 -26.23 37.93
C HIS A 534 0.11 -25.90 37.23
N LYS A 535 -1.02 -25.94 37.95
CA LYS A 535 -2.34 -25.63 37.37
C LYS A 535 -2.46 -24.18 36.92
N VAL A 536 -1.84 -23.25 37.66
CA VAL A 536 -1.85 -21.81 37.31
C VAL A 536 -1.01 -21.60 36.05
N ARG A 537 0.18 -22.20 35.98
CA ARG A 537 1.06 -22.13 34.79
C ARG A 537 0.37 -22.65 33.52
N GLU A 538 -0.25 -23.84 33.60
CA GLU A 538 -0.97 -24.41 32.45
C GLU A 538 -2.18 -23.56 32.03
N SER A 539 -2.92 -23.01 33.00
CA SER A 539 -4.03 -22.12 32.69
C SER A 539 -3.56 -20.81 32.05
N ALA A 540 -2.45 -20.24 32.51
CA ALA A 540 -1.86 -19.04 31.95
C ALA A 540 -1.36 -19.29 30.51
N GLU A 541 -0.72 -20.42 30.27
CA GLU A 541 -0.27 -20.83 28.94
C GLU A 541 -1.43 -20.96 27.95
N ALA A 542 -2.51 -21.65 28.36
CA ALA A 542 -3.71 -21.79 27.53
C ALA A 542 -4.34 -20.43 27.19
N ARG A 543 -4.42 -19.52 28.17
CA ARG A 543 -4.96 -18.16 27.96
C ARG A 543 -4.07 -17.28 27.09
N LEU A 544 -2.74 -17.41 27.20
CA LEU A 544 -1.80 -16.67 26.34
C LEU A 544 -1.87 -17.13 24.88
N LEU A 545 -2.12 -18.43 24.64
CA LEU A 545 -2.41 -18.96 23.30
C LEU A 545 -3.73 -18.46 22.75
N GLU A 546 -4.76 -18.39 23.59
CA GLU A 546 -6.08 -17.85 23.23
C GLU A 546 -6.00 -16.37 22.85
N LEU A 547 -5.16 -15.57 23.53
CA LEU A 547 -4.86 -14.19 23.15
C LEU A 547 -4.12 -14.09 21.79
N GLY A 548 -3.49 -15.18 21.34
CA GLY A 548 -2.88 -15.28 20.01
C GLY A 548 -1.82 -14.21 19.75
N PRO A 549 -1.87 -13.49 18.61
CA PRO A 549 -0.87 -12.48 18.25
C PRO A 549 -0.72 -11.35 19.28
N VAL A 550 -1.75 -11.06 20.08
CA VAL A 550 -1.72 -9.98 21.07
C VAL A 550 -0.76 -10.30 22.22
N SER A 551 -0.52 -11.56 22.54
CA SER A 551 0.42 -11.93 23.61
C SER A 551 1.89 -11.86 23.19
N VAL A 552 2.19 -11.79 21.89
CA VAL A 552 3.56 -11.87 21.35
C VAL A 552 4.51 -10.83 21.96
N PRO A 553 4.21 -9.51 22.01
CA PRO A 553 5.14 -8.55 22.59
C PRO A 553 5.46 -8.84 24.07
N ALA A 554 4.46 -9.25 24.84
CA ALA A 554 4.66 -9.61 26.26
C ALA A 554 5.49 -10.90 26.42
N LEU A 555 5.38 -11.85 25.48
CA LEU A 555 6.18 -13.07 25.46
C LEU A 555 7.62 -12.81 25.02
N GLU A 556 7.84 -11.93 24.04
CA GLU A 556 9.17 -11.48 23.61
C GLU A 556 9.90 -10.77 24.75
N ASP A 557 9.23 -9.85 25.45
CA ASP A 557 9.77 -9.20 26.65
C ASP A 557 10.15 -10.25 27.73
N ALA A 558 9.37 -11.32 27.85
CA ALA A 558 9.57 -12.38 28.84
C ALA A 558 10.81 -13.24 28.58
N LEU A 559 11.38 -13.24 27.37
CA LEU A 559 12.63 -13.96 27.06
C LEU A 559 13.83 -13.41 27.84
N THR A 560 13.74 -12.18 28.36
CA THR A 560 14.77 -11.56 29.19
C THR A 560 14.50 -11.69 30.69
N ASN A 561 13.51 -12.49 31.09
CA ASN A 561 13.13 -12.64 32.50
C ASN A 561 14.19 -13.40 33.30
N LYS A 562 14.30 -13.10 34.60
CA LYS A 562 15.21 -13.79 35.52
C LYS A 562 14.73 -15.20 35.88
N ASP A 563 13.43 -15.45 35.82
CA ASP A 563 12.85 -16.77 36.06
C ASP A 563 12.95 -17.65 34.81
N ILE A 564 13.76 -18.70 34.91
CA ILE A 564 14.03 -19.64 33.81
C ILE A 564 12.75 -20.37 33.35
N GLU A 565 11.80 -20.63 34.25
CA GLU A 565 10.53 -21.27 33.88
C GLU A 565 9.68 -20.34 32.99
N ILE A 566 9.67 -19.04 33.29
CA ILE A 566 9.00 -18.03 32.47
C ILE A 566 9.63 -17.98 31.08
N VAL A 567 10.97 -17.90 30.99
CA VAL A 567 11.69 -17.87 29.72
C VAL A 567 11.36 -19.12 28.90
N PHE A 568 11.53 -20.31 29.46
CA PHE A 568 11.28 -21.58 28.77
C PHE A 568 9.86 -21.70 28.22
N ARG A 569 8.83 -21.31 29.00
CA ARG A 569 7.44 -21.34 28.54
C ARG A 569 7.15 -20.27 27.49
N ALA A 570 7.75 -19.08 27.62
CA ALA A 570 7.59 -18.02 26.64
C ALA A 570 8.16 -18.43 25.27
N GLU A 571 9.35 -19.05 25.22
CA GLU A 571 9.92 -19.61 23.99
C GLU A 571 8.99 -20.64 23.34
N ARG A 572 8.47 -21.59 24.14
CA ARG A 572 7.53 -22.61 23.66
C ARG A 572 6.27 -22.00 23.07
N LEU A 573 5.73 -20.98 23.73
CA LEU A 573 4.55 -20.26 23.27
C LEU A 573 4.82 -19.50 21.96
N LEU A 574 5.95 -18.80 21.85
CA LEU A 574 6.34 -18.10 20.63
C LEU A 574 6.49 -19.05 19.43
N LEU A 575 7.09 -20.22 19.63
CA LEU A 575 7.18 -21.25 18.59
C LEU A 575 5.80 -21.76 18.14
N ARG A 576 4.88 -21.97 19.09
CA ARG A 576 3.48 -22.35 18.79
C ARG A 576 2.72 -21.26 18.06
N LEU A 577 3.09 -19.99 18.27
CA LEU A 577 2.58 -18.82 17.55
C LEU A 577 3.36 -18.53 16.25
N HIS A 578 4.22 -19.46 15.82
CA HIS A 578 5.04 -19.36 14.61
C HIS A 578 5.96 -18.14 14.57
N ARG A 579 6.50 -17.73 15.72
CA ARG A 579 7.52 -16.70 15.85
C ARG A 579 8.91 -17.32 15.99
N SER A 580 9.90 -16.67 15.39
CA SER A 580 11.30 -17.02 15.59
C SER A 580 11.72 -16.64 17.00
N VAL A 581 12.33 -17.59 17.71
CA VAL A 581 12.95 -17.35 19.02
C VAL A 581 14.45 -17.18 18.79
N PRO A 582 15.09 -16.16 19.37
CA PRO A 582 16.53 -15.91 19.24
C PRO A 582 17.40 -16.96 19.92
#